data_AF-J5J242-F1
#
_entry.id   AF-J5J242-F1
#
_cell.length_a   1.000
_cell.length_b   1.000
_cell.length_c   1.000
_cell.angle_alpha   90.00
_cell.angle_beta   90.00
_cell.angle_gamma   90.00
#
_symmetry.space_group_name_H-M   'P 1'
#
loop_
_entity.id
_entity.type
_entity.pdbx_description
1 polymer ?
#
loop_
_entity_poly.entity_id
_entity_poly.type
_entity_poly.pdbx_seq_one_letter_code
_entity_poly.pdbx_strand_id
1 'polypeptide(L)'
;MEAALGSSILNEVAGESFAEILGSLRNAYKPIVASGHDATTNYKVKKTGISALDEIIGRHFQYTKTGGLAITGRYLPLVYKIASTLASPPNNKVVIIIDYEGSFQASGLNCSESALEHIYVLRPAENTRDKLRDVIASTENYVIYNEEAKKSANLELWGTIVLGSTTGGDATAGWKGWLRVDREEVRPFPPDISIEEALQQREERQRAVEASWWQVSSAWGGFCFNDNWP
;
A
#
# COMPACT_ATOMS: atom_id res chain seq x y z
N MET A 1 -43.15 8.54 8.00
CA MET A 1 -41.85 9.12 7.58
C MET A 1 -40.72 8.17 7.99
N GLU A 2 -40.85 6.86 7.73
CA GLU A 2 -39.91 5.81 8.22
C GLU A 2 -39.34 4.92 7.09
N ALA A 3 -39.90 4.98 5.87
CA ALA A 3 -39.41 4.16 4.75
C ALA A 3 -38.08 4.65 4.15
N ALA A 4 -37.72 5.93 4.35
CA ALA A 4 -36.51 6.53 3.78
C ALA A 4 -35.22 6.09 4.51
N LEU A 5 -35.30 5.92 5.83
CA LEU A 5 -34.17 5.46 6.67
C LEU A 5 -33.84 3.98 6.44
N GLY A 6 -34.85 3.13 6.18
CA GLY A 6 -34.65 1.70 5.90
C GLY A 6 -33.94 1.42 4.58
N SER A 7 -34.13 2.26 3.55
CA SER A 7 -33.47 2.08 2.25
C SER A 7 -31.99 2.47 2.26
N SER A 8 -31.59 3.43 3.11
CA SER A 8 -30.20 3.86 3.22
C SER A 8 -29.31 2.83 3.93
N ILE A 9 -29.88 2.11 4.91
CA ILE A 9 -29.14 1.07 5.64
C ILE A 9 -29.02 -0.22 4.81
N LEU A 10 -29.98 -0.50 3.92
CA LEU A 10 -29.90 -1.68 3.03
C LEU A 10 -28.99 -1.46 1.81
N ASN A 11 -28.78 -0.21 1.38
CA ASN A 11 -27.80 0.11 0.32
C ASN A 11 -26.34 0.06 0.82
N GLU A 12 -26.11 0.16 2.13
CA GLU A 12 -24.76 0.08 2.73
C GLU A 12 -24.33 -1.38 2.99
N VAL A 13 -25.27 -2.31 3.05
CA VAL A 13 -25.01 -3.75 3.29
C VAL A 13 -24.79 -4.54 1.99
N ALA A 14 -25.11 -3.97 0.83
CA ALA A 14 -24.87 -4.58 -0.48
C ALA A 14 -23.46 -4.22 -1.03
N GLY A 15 -22.40 -4.60 -0.33
CA GLY A 15 -21.05 -4.31 -0.81
C GLY A 15 -19.88 -5.06 -0.16
N GLU A 16 -20.12 -5.73 0.96
CA GLU A 16 -19.06 -6.52 1.60
C GLU A 16 -19.24 -7.99 1.23
N SER A 17 -18.34 -8.48 0.37
CA SER A 17 -18.28 -9.91 0.10
C SER A 17 -17.92 -10.62 1.42
N PHE A 18 -18.57 -11.75 1.71
CA PHE A 18 -18.25 -12.58 2.87
C PHE A 18 -16.73 -12.88 2.99
N ALA A 19 -16.02 -12.94 1.86
CA ALA A 19 -14.58 -13.09 1.81
C ALA A 19 -13.80 -11.88 2.41
N GLU A 20 -14.33 -10.66 2.28
CA GLU A 20 -13.78 -9.42 2.86
C GLU A 20 -14.04 -9.38 4.36
N ILE A 21 -15.24 -9.76 4.81
CA ILE A 21 -15.58 -9.89 6.23
C ILE A 21 -14.69 -10.94 6.90
N LEU A 22 -14.49 -12.10 6.26
CA LEU A 22 -13.52 -13.10 6.68
C LEU A 22 -12.06 -12.68 6.46
N GLY A 23 -11.79 -11.65 5.65
CA GLY A 23 -10.49 -10.99 5.49
C GLY A 23 -10.13 -10.22 6.74
N SER A 24 -11.01 -9.30 7.12
CA SER A 24 -10.92 -8.47 8.31
C SER A 24 -10.89 -9.33 9.59
N LEU A 25 -11.79 -10.32 9.70
CA LEU A 25 -11.83 -11.22 10.87
C LEU A 25 -10.57 -12.10 11.00
N ARG A 26 -9.95 -12.50 9.89
CA ARG A 26 -8.79 -13.41 9.90
C ARG A 26 -7.46 -12.68 10.02
N ASN A 27 -7.36 -11.45 9.53
CA ASN A 27 -6.29 -10.56 9.94
C ASN A 27 -6.41 -10.24 11.44
N ALA A 28 -7.64 -10.17 11.96
CA ALA A 28 -7.93 -10.12 13.38
C ALA A 28 -7.80 -11.50 14.10
N TYR A 29 -7.36 -12.56 13.44
CA TYR A 29 -7.20 -13.90 14.02
C TYR A 29 -6.17 -14.72 13.24
N LYS A 30 -4.90 -14.30 13.22
CA LYS A 30 -3.79 -15.21 12.84
C LYS A 30 -3.49 -16.12 14.05
N PRO A 31 -3.72 -17.44 14.00
CA PRO A 31 -3.17 -18.34 15.00
C PRO A 31 -1.69 -18.58 14.67
N ILE A 32 -0.81 -18.26 15.62
CA ILE A 32 0.60 -18.62 15.60
C ILE A 32 0.68 -20.13 15.81
N VAL A 33 1.15 -20.87 14.81
CA VAL A 33 1.63 -22.24 15.05
C VAL A 33 3.11 -22.13 15.38
N ALA A 34 3.45 -22.61 16.58
CA ALA A 34 4.79 -22.82 17.16
C ALA A 34 5.53 -21.59 17.73
N SER A 35 5.18 -21.21 18.96
CA SER A 35 6.00 -21.46 20.17
C SER A 35 5.44 -20.63 21.32
N GLY A 36 5.06 -21.30 22.40
CA GLY A 36 4.35 -20.68 23.52
C GLY A 36 5.16 -19.56 24.17
N HIS A 37 4.63 -18.35 24.10
CA HIS A 37 4.71 -17.28 25.11
C HIS A 37 3.44 -16.43 24.92
N ASP A 38 2.59 -16.45 25.95
CA ASP A 38 1.47 -15.55 26.25
C ASP A 38 1.05 -14.54 25.15
N ALA A 39 0.20 -14.99 24.21
CA ALA A 39 -0.25 -14.18 23.08
C ALA A 39 -1.51 -13.37 23.41
N THR A 40 -1.35 -12.30 24.20
CA THR A 40 -2.22 -11.13 24.04
C THR A 40 -1.81 -10.44 22.75
N THR A 41 -2.45 -10.77 21.62
CA THR A 41 -2.15 -10.14 20.32
C THR A 41 -2.63 -8.69 20.31
N ASN A 42 -1.79 -7.80 20.85
CA ASN A 42 -1.87 -6.36 20.62
C ASN A 42 -1.73 -6.13 19.10
N TYR A 43 -2.82 -5.75 18.43
CA TYR A 43 -2.78 -5.28 17.04
C TYR A 43 -1.97 -3.98 16.98
N LYS A 44 -0.65 -4.11 16.89
CA LYS A 44 0.24 -2.97 16.78
C LYS A 44 0.17 -2.46 15.35
N VAL A 45 -0.31 -1.23 15.19
CA VAL A 45 -0.23 -0.50 13.92
C VAL A 45 1.23 -0.45 13.47
N LYS A 46 1.53 -1.05 12.32
CA LYS A 46 2.88 -1.00 11.73
C LYS A 46 3.17 0.43 11.26
N LYS A 47 4.36 0.92 11.62
CA LYS A 47 4.86 2.23 11.21
C LYS A 47 5.56 2.12 9.86
N THR A 48 5.26 3.03 8.97
CA THR A 48 5.82 3.15 7.62
C THR A 48 7.09 4.00 7.60
N GLY A 49 7.38 4.72 8.69
CA GLY A 49 8.48 5.68 8.77
C GLY A 49 8.14 7.04 8.15
N ILE A 50 6.94 7.19 7.56
CA ILE A 50 6.41 8.44 7.05
C ILE A 50 5.45 9.01 8.10
N SER A 51 5.89 10.00 8.87
CA SER A 51 5.15 10.52 10.04
C SER A 51 3.69 10.88 9.71
N ALA A 52 3.46 11.62 8.61
CA ALA A 52 2.11 12.02 8.19
C ALA A 52 1.21 10.81 7.88
N LEU A 53 1.76 9.77 7.23
CA LEU A 53 1.03 8.53 6.94
C LEU A 53 0.76 7.74 8.23
N ASP A 54 1.75 7.66 9.12
CA ASP A 54 1.65 6.93 10.38
C ASP A 54 0.63 7.54 11.35
N GLU A 55 0.43 8.85 11.29
CA GLU A 55 -0.63 9.56 12.01
C GLU A 55 -2.02 9.27 11.42
N ILE A 56 -2.14 9.25 10.09
CA ILE A 56 -3.39 8.90 9.42
C ILE A 56 -3.79 7.45 9.73
N ILE A 57 -2.85 6.50 9.62
CA ILE A 57 -3.08 5.09 9.97
C ILE A 57 -3.45 4.96 11.45
N GLY A 58 -2.78 5.71 12.34
CA GLY A 58 -3.11 5.75 13.76
C GLY A 58 -4.55 6.21 14.01
N ARG A 59 -5.00 7.29 13.35
CA ARG A 59 -6.38 7.77 13.44
C ARG A 59 -7.37 6.75 12.86
N HIS A 60 -7.11 6.21 11.68
CA HIS A 60 -7.94 5.14 11.11
C HIS A 60 -8.14 3.99 12.10
N PHE A 61 -7.04 3.46 12.65
CA PHE A 61 -7.09 2.35 13.60
C PHE A 61 -7.85 2.71 14.89
N GLN A 62 -7.70 3.93 15.40
CA GLN A 62 -8.43 4.37 16.58
C GLN A 62 -9.96 4.29 16.38
N TYR A 63 -10.45 4.65 15.20
CA TYR A 63 -11.87 4.66 14.86
C TYR A 63 -12.40 3.29 14.42
N THR A 64 -11.68 2.56 13.57
CA THR A 64 -12.20 1.33 12.93
C THR A 64 -11.76 0.05 13.63
N LYS A 65 -10.74 0.14 14.51
CA LYS A 65 -10.02 -1.02 15.09
C LYS A 65 -9.50 -2.01 14.04
N THR A 66 -9.42 -1.59 12.79
CA THR A 66 -8.98 -2.41 11.67
C THR A 66 -7.54 -2.05 11.33
N GLY A 67 -6.66 -3.04 11.44
CA GLY A 67 -5.25 -2.90 11.04
C GLY A 67 -5.05 -2.99 9.53
N GLY A 68 -3.88 -2.58 9.07
CA GLY A 68 -3.48 -2.67 7.66
C GLY A 68 -3.79 -1.41 6.85
N LEU A 69 -2.90 -1.14 5.89
CA LEU A 69 -3.01 0.00 4.99
C LEU A 69 -3.64 -0.45 3.67
N ALA A 70 -4.75 0.18 3.24
CA ALA A 70 -5.39 -0.13 1.96
C ALA A 70 -5.43 1.12 1.07
N ILE A 71 -4.65 1.08 -0.01
CA ILE A 71 -4.37 2.21 -0.89
C ILE A 71 -5.15 2.05 -2.21
N THR A 72 -5.75 3.14 -2.70
CA THR A 72 -6.45 3.18 -3.99
C THR A 72 -6.02 4.40 -4.82
N GLY A 73 -6.45 4.46 -6.08
CA GLY A 73 -6.06 5.49 -7.04
C GLY A 73 -4.70 5.21 -7.68
N ARG A 74 -3.89 6.26 -7.89
CA ARG A 74 -2.53 6.18 -8.42
C ARG A 74 -1.56 5.80 -7.31
N TYR A 75 -1.64 4.56 -6.83
CA TYR A 75 -0.99 4.14 -5.58
C TYR A 75 0.53 3.92 -5.69
N LEU A 76 1.07 3.62 -6.89
CA LEU A 76 2.49 3.24 -7.08
C LEU A 76 3.50 4.25 -6.48
N PRO A 77 3.35 5.58 -6.68
CA PRO A 77 4.26 6.56 -6.06
C PRO A 77 4.31 6.47 -4.53
N LEU A 78 3.17 6.23 -3.88
CA LEU A 78 3.14 6.07 -2.43
C LEU A 78 3.76 4.72 -2.02
N VAL A 79 3.53 3.65 -2.79
CA VAL A 79 4.18 2.35 -2.58
C VAL A 79 5.70 2.47 -2.69
N TYR A 80 6.21 3.14 -3.72
CA TYR A 80 7.64 3.40 -3.87
C TYR A 80 8.19 4.21 -2.70
N LYS A 81 7.48 5.25 -2.27
CA LYS A 81 7.89 6.06 -1.11
C LYS A 81 7.95 5.24 0.17
N ILE A 82 6.94 4.40 0.44
CA ILE A 82 6.91 3.51 1.61
C ILE A 82 8.06 2.52 1.55
N ALA A 83 8.23 1.79 0.44
CA ALA A 83 9.28 0.79 0.29
C ALA A 83 10.69 1.41 0.43
N SER A 84 10.93 2.54 -0.23
CA SER A 84 12.20 3.26 -0.16
C SER A 84 12.49 3.75 1.27
N THR A 85 11.48 4.31 1.95
CA THR A 85 11.62 4.83 3.32
C THR A 85 11.91 3.71 4.32
N LEU A 86 11.22 2.57 4.19
CA LEU A 86 11.40 1.42 5.06
C LEU A 86 12.76 0.75 4.89
N ALA A 87 13.22 0.59 3.65
CA ALA A 87 14.51 -0.03 3.37
C ALA A 87 15.71 0.87 3.71
N SER A 88 15.53 2.19 3.65
CA SER A 88 16.60 3.15 3.92
C SER A 88 16.83 3.39 5.41
N PRO A 89 18.02 3.88 5.80
CA PRO A 89 18.24 4.43 7.14
C PRO A 89 17.24 5.57 7.44
N PRO A 90 16.77 5.70 8.71
CA PRO A 90 17.14 4.90 9.87
C PRO A 90 16.29 3.62 10.03
N ASN A 91 15.34 3.35 9.13
CA ASN A 91 14.40 2.23 9.30
C ASN A 91 15.06 0.86 9.08
N ASN A 92 15.90 0.74 8.04
CA ASN A 92 16.67 -0.48 7.71
C ASN A 92 15.83 -1.77 7.83
N LYS A 93 14.67 -1.79 7.17
CA LYS A 93 13.74 -2.92 7.20
C LYS A 93 13.72 -3.67 5.89
N VAL A 94 13.35 -4.95 5.97
CA VAL A 94 13.03 -5.75 4.78
C VAL A 94 11.58 -5.53 4.40
N VAL A 95 11.32 -5.37 3.09
CA VAL A 95 9.98 -5.21 2.55
C VAL A 95 9.75 -6.24 1.43
N ILE A 96 8.62 -6.94 1.49
CA ILE A 96 8.17 -7.84 0.43
C ILE A 96 7.08 -7.13 -0.37
N ILE A 97 7.18 -7.18 -1.70
CA ILE A 97 6.21 -6.64 -2.65
C ILE A 97 5.72 -7.78 -3.51
N ILE A 98 4.42 -8.06 -3.45
CA ILE A 98 3.76 -9.03 -4.32
C ILE A 98 3.00 -8.24 -5.38
N ASP A 99 3.48 -8.30 -6.61
CA ASP A 99 2.99 -7.54 -7.75
C ASP A 99 2.22 -8.45 -8.71
N TYR A 100 0.89 -8.51 -8.57
CA TYR A 100 0.03 -9.25 -9.49
C TYR A 100 -0.28 -8.50 -10.78
N GLU A 101 -0.02 -7.19 -10.82
CA GLU A 101 -0.31 -6.36 -11.99
C GLU A 101 0.89 -6.26 -12.94
N GLY A 102 2.08 -6.66 -12.49
CA GLY A 102 3.33 -6.49 -13.23
C GLY A 102 3.75 -5.02 -13.38
N SER A 103 3.12 -4.12 -12.62
CA SER A 103 3.24 -2.67 -12.78
C SER A 103 4.36 -2.07 -11.94
N PHE A 104 4.87 -2.80 -10.94
CA PHE A 104 5.95 -2.35 -10.08
C PHE A 104 7.29 -2.36 -10.81
N GLN A 105 7.99 -1.23 -10.83
CA GLN A 105 9.30 -1.08 -11.46
C GLN A 105 10.32 -0.58 -10.44
N ALA A 106 11.46 -1.25 -10.33
CA ALA A 106 12.52 -0.87 -9.39
C ALA A 106 13.06 0.54 -9.63
N SER A 107 12.95 1.06 -10.85
CA SER A 107 13.31 2.45 -11.22
C SER A 107 12.47 3.51 -10.50
N GLY A 108 11.31 3.14 -9.95
CA GLY A 108 10.49 4.04 -9.14
C GLY A 108 10.99 4.20 -7.69
N LEU A 109 11.93 3.35 -7.24
CA LEU A 109 12.49 3.42 -5.89
C LEU A 109 13.55 4.54 -5.80
N ASN A 110 13.51 5.27 -4.69
CA ASN A 110 14.47 6.34 -4.38
C ASN A 110 15.20 5.99 -3.09
N CYS A 111 16.14 5.05 -3.17
CA CYS A 111 16.99 4.61 -2.06
C CYS A 111 18.36 4.14 -2.57
N SER A 112 19.32 3.94 -1.67
CA SER A 112 20.66 3.46 -2.05
C SER A 112 20.61 2.04 -2.61
N GLU A 113 21.63 1.66 -3.39
CA GLU A 113 21.77 0.29 -3.91
C GLU A 113 21.77 -0.75 -2.78
N SER A 114 22.41 -0.45 -1.64
CA SER A 114 22.37 -1.30 -0.46
C SER A 114 20.95 -1.50 0.10
N ALA A 115 20.10 -0.47 0.05
CA ALA A 115 18.72 -0.57 0.51
C ALA A 115 17.86 -1.40 -0.45
N LEU A 116 18.15 -1.38 -1.76
CA LEU A 116 17.45 -2.20 -2.76
C LEU A 116 17.61 -3.70 -2.50
N GLU A 117 18.73 -4.13 -1.91
CA GLU A 117 18.97 -5.54 -1.54
C GLU A 117 17.99 -6.06 -0.48
N HIS A 118 17.21 -5.17 0.14
CA HIS A 118 16.24 -5.49 1.18
C HIS A 118 14.78 -5.34 0.70
N ILE A 119 14.57 -5.12 -0.60
CA ILE A 119 13.24 -5.05 -1.23
C ILE A 119 13.06 -6.25 -2.14
N TYR A 120 12.19 -7.18 -1.75
CA TYR A 120 11.91 -8.40 -2.50
C TYR A 120 10.65 -8.23 -3.31
N VAL A 121 10.73 -8.36 -4.63
CA VAL A 121 9.59 -8.24 -5.54
C VAL A 121 9.25 -9.60 -6.13
N LEU A 122 8.01 -10.05 -5.92
CA LEU A 122 7.49 -11.30 -6.45
C LEU A 122 6.34 -11.00 -7.41
N ARG A 123 6.29 -11.75 -8.51
CA ARG A 123 5.19 -11.69 -9.49
C ARG A 123 4.60 -13.08 -9.70
N PRO A 124 3.73 -13.56 -8.80
CA PRO A 124 3.11 -14.85 -8.96
C PRO A 124 2.11 -14.84 -10.12
N ALA A 125 2.01 -15.96 -10.84
CA ALA A 125 1.10 -16.08 -11.98
C ALA A 125 -0.40 -16.08 -11.58
N GLU A 126 -0.71 -16.40 -10.33
CA GLU A 126 -2.08 -16.60 -9.87
C GLU A 126 -2.43 -15.75 -8.65
N ASN A 127 -3.47 -14.93 -8.79
CA ASN A 127 -4.00 -14.09 -7.71
C ASN A 127 -5.14 -14.78 -6.97
N THR A 128 -4.84 -15.87 -6.25
CA THR A 128 -5.81 -16.52 -5.37
C THR A 128 -5.40 -16.40 -3.91
N ARG A 129 -6.33 -15.95 -3.05
CA ARG A 129 -6.67 -16.62 -1.79
C ARG A 129 -5.55 -17.30 -1.01
N ASP A 130 -5.60 -18.62 -1.13
CA ASP A 130 -4.76 -19.56 -0.40
C ASP A 130 -3.33 -19.53 -0.93
N LYS A 131 -3.13 -19.39 -2.26
CA LYS A 131 -1.80 -19.21 -2.85
C LYS A 131 -1.11 -17.94 -2.34
N LEU A 132 -1.82 -16.84 -2.10
CA LEU A 132 -1.23 -15.63 -1.54
C LEU A 132 -0.62 -15.87 -0.15
N ARG A 133 -1.28 -16.68 0.69
CA ARG A 133 -0.76 -17.00 2.03
C ARG A 133 0.51 -17.85 1.93
N ASP A 134 0.49 -18.83 1.05
CA ASP A 134 1.63 -19.72 0.83
C ASP A 134 2.80 -18.94 0.22
N VAL A 135 2.54 -18.01 -0.71
CA VAL A 135 3.53 -17.08 -1.26
C VAL A 135 4.11 -16.19 -0.16
N ILE A 136 3.29 -15.58 0.71
CA ILE A 136 3.79 -14.78 1.82
C ILE A 136 4.66 -15.63 2.74
N ALA A 137 4.15 -16.77 3.23
CA ALA A 137 4.88 -17.61 4.18
C ALA A 137 6.18 -18.17 3.59
N SER A 138 6.17 -18.60 2.34
CA SER A 138 7.38 -19.09 1.65
C SER A 138 8.41 -17.97 1.44
N THR A 139 7.96 -16.76 1.13
CA THR A 139 8.85 -15.60 0.96
C THR A 139 9.43 -15.14 2.29
N GLU A 140 8.63 -15.08 3.36
CA GLU A 140 9.11 -14.77 4.70
C GLU A 140 10.21 -15.78 5.11
N ASN A 141 9.98 -17.08 4.90
CA ASN A 141 10.99 -18.10 5.15
C ASN A 141 12.23 -17.95 4.26
N TYR A 142 12.05 -17.59 2.99
CA TYR A 142 13.17 -17.32 2.08
C TYR A 142 14.04 -16.18 2.60
N VAL A 143 13.43 -15.05 2.97
CA VAL A 143 14.14 -13.88 3.49
C VAL A 143 14.91 -14.21 4.78
N ILE A 144 14.33 -15.02 5.66
CA ILE A 144 14.92 -15.31 6.97
C ILE A 144 16.00 -16.39 6.87
N TYR A 145 15.81 -17.43 6.07
CA TYR A 145 16.61 -18.67 6.14
C TYR A 145 17.45 -18.96 4.89
N ASN A 146 17.24 -18.27 3.77
CA ASN A 146 17.99 -18.55 2.55
C ASN A 146 19.35 -17.83 2.54
N GLU A 147 20.41 -18.53 2.15
CA GLU A 147 21.76 -17.94 2.00
C GLU A 147 21.81 -16.81 0.95
N GLU A 148 20.94 -16.84 -0.07
CA GLU A 148 20.82 -15.76 -1.05
C GLU A 148 20.26 -14.47 -0.43
N ALA A 149 19.46 -14.59 0.65
CA ALA A 149 18.89 -13.47 1.39
C ALA A 149 19.75 -13.02 2.58
N LYS A 150 20.97 -13.55 2.73
CA LYS A 150 21.86 -13.33 3.89
C LYS A 150 22.13 -11.86 4.21
N LYS A 151 22.13 -11.00 3.19
CA LYS A 151 22.31 -9.54 3.38
C LYS A 151 21.18 -8.92 4.22
N SER A 152 19.99 -9.52 4.21
CA SER A 152 18.82 -9.10 4.97
C SER A 152 18.67 -9.80 6.33
N ALA A 153 19.53 -10.78 6.66
CA ALA A 153 19.32 -11.69 7.80
C ALA A 153 19.25 -11.01 9.17
N ASN A 154 19.87 -9.83 9.32
CA ASN A 154 19.89 -9.08 10.58
C ASN A 154 18.86 -7.94 10.62
N LEU A 155 18.06 -7.77 9.58
CA LEU A 155 17.09 -6.69 9.47
C LEU A 155 15.69 -7.18 9.88
N GLU A 156 14.92 -6.30 10.50
CA GLU A 156 13.53 -6.58 10.82
C GLU A 156 12.71 -6.66 9.53
N LEU A 157 11.95 -7.74 9.34
CA LEU A 157 10.92 -7.78 8.30
C LEU A 157 9.78 -6.84 8.68
N TRP A 158 9.59 -5.78 7.90
CA TRP A 158 8.44 -4.90 8.09
C TRP A 158 7.14 -5.62 7.77
N GLY A 159 7.08 -6.33 6.64
CA GLY A 159 5.86 -6.97 6.17
C GLY A 159 5.75 -7.05 4.65
N THR A 160 4.54 -7.34 4.19
CA THR A 160 4.21 -7.52 2.77
C THR A 160 3.28 -6.43 2.25
N ILE A 161 3.61 -5.83 1.10
CA ILE A 161 2.75 -4.96 0.30
C ILE A 161 2.23 -5.78 -0.89
N VAL A 162 0.90 -5.85 -1.07
CA VAL A 162 0.27 -6.59 -2.17
C VAL A 162 -0.37 -5.62 -3.16
N LEU A 163 0.05 -5.69 -4.42
CA LEU A 163 -0.48 -4.87 -5.52
C LEU A 163 -1.46 -5.70 -6.37
N GLY A 164 -2.59 -5.10 -6.75
CA GLY A 164 -3.65 -5.78 -7.50
C GLY A 164 -4.51 -6.73 -6.67
N SER A 165 -4.51 -6.56 -5.35
CA SER A 165 -5.40 -7.30 -4.44
C SER A 165 -6.06 -6.34 -3.45
N THR A 166 -7.26 -6.70 -3.00
CA THR A 166 -8.00 -5.98 -1.93
C THR A 166 -7.77 -6.58 -0.55
N THR A 167 -7.09 -7.74 -0.46
CA THR A 167 -6.86 -8.42 0.82
C THR A 167 -5.49 -9.12 0.87
N GLY A 168 -4.98 -9.28 2.10
CA GLY A 168 -3.71 -9.94 2.38
C GLY A 168 -2.53 -8.97 2.54
N GLY A 169 -1.46 -9.44 3.19
CA GLY A 169 -0.32 -8.59 3.55
C GLY A 169 -0.62 -7.58 4.65
N ASP A 170 0.34 -6.69 4.87
CA ASP A 170 0.31 -5.58 5.83
C ASP A 170 -0.15 -4.27 5.17
N ALA A 171 0.12 -4.13 3.87
CA ALA A 171 -0.49 -3.13 3.01
C ALA A 171 -1.03 -3.76 1.73
N THR A 172 -2.11 -3.19 1.22
CA THR A 172 -2.72 -3.53 -0.06
C THR A 172 -2.81 -2.28 -0.92
N ALA A 173 -2.65 -2.45 -2.23
CA ALA A 173 -2.85 -1.39 -3.20
C ALA A 173 -3.64 -1.95 -4.39
N GLY A 174 -4.77 -1.32 -4.71
CA GLY A 174 -5.65 -1.80 -5.74
C GLY A 174 -6.88 -0.92 -5.93
N TRP A 175 -7.91 -1.45 -6.58
CA TRP A 175 -9.12 -0.69 -6.92
C TRP A 175 -9.96 -0.30 -5.68
N LYS A 176 -9.85 -1.02 -4.56
CA LYS A 176 -10.55 -0.74 -3.29
C LYS A 176 -9.55 -0.45 -2.18
N GLY A 177 -9.79 0.62 -1.43
CA GLY A 177 -8.94 1.05 -0.32
C GLY A 177 -9.55 2.27 0.39
N TRP A 178 -9.05 2.56 1.59
CA TRP A 178 -9.53 3.68 2.41
C TRP A 178 -8.62 4.92 2.33
N LEU A 179 -7.41 4.76 1.78
CA LEU A 179 -6.45 5.82 1.50
C LEU A 179 -6.32 6.01 0.00
N ARG A 180 -6.67 7.18 -0.52
CA ARG A 180 -6.62 7.48 -1.95
C ARG A 180 -5.39 8.31 -2.30
N VAL A 181 -4.72 7.94 -3.40
CA VAL A 181 -3.59 8.69 -3.96
C VAL A 181 -4.00 9.22 -5.33
N ASP A 182 -3.91 10.53 -5.50
CA ASP A 182 -4.10 11.20 -6.78
C ASP A 182 -2.90 12.10 -7.07
N ARG A 183 -2.78 12.56 -8.32
CA ARG A 183 -1.87 13.66 -8.63
C ARG A 183 -2.58 14.96 -8.27
N GLU A 184 -1.87 15.90 -7.64
CA GLU A 184 -2.37 17.26 -7.43
C GLU A 184 -2.89 17.83 -8.75
N GLU A 185 -4.03 18.52 -8.71
CA GLU A 185 -4.71 18.98 -9.91
C GLU A 185 -3.81 19.93 -10.72
N VAL A 186 -3.36 19.44 -11.87
CA VAL A 186 -2.77 20.29 -12.91
C VAL A 186 -3.89 20.84 -13.77
N ARG A 187 -3.89 22.15 -13.98
CA ARG A 187 -4.90 22.88 -14.76
C ARG A 187 -5.23 22.10 -16.05
N PRO A 188 -6.52 21.77 -16.30
CA PRO A 188 -6.90 21.08 -17.52
C PRO A 188 -6.70 21.98 -18.73
N PHE A 189 -6.65 21.37 -19.92
CA PHE A 189 -6.69 22.13 -21.16
C PHE A 189 -7.98 22.96 -21.21
N PRO A 190 -7.92 24.24 -21.64
CA PRO A 190 -9.11 25.04 -21.88
C PRO A 190 -10.04 24.31 -22.85
N PRO A 191 -11.38 24.35 -22.64
CA PRO A 191 -12.33 23.63 -23.48
C PRO A 191 -12.36 24.11 -24.95
N ASP A 192 -11.76 25.26 -25.23
CA ASP A 192 -11.68 25.94 -26.52
C ASP A 192 -10.37 25.72 -27.29
N ILE A 193 -9.42 24.94 -26.75
CA ILE A 193 -8.15 24.65 -27.43
C ILE A 193 -8.32 23.60 -28.55
N SER A 194 -7.63 23.80 -29.68
CA SER A 194 -7.59 22.77 -30.73
C SER A 194 -6.71 21.57 -30.32
N ILE A 195 -6.92 20.43 -30.99
CA ILE A 195 -6.10 19.21 -30.77
C ILE A 195 -4.62 19.47 -31.08
N GLU A 196 -4.34 20.25 -32.13
CA GLU A 196 -2.98 20.59 -32.56
C GLU A 196 -2.26 21.46 -31.53
N GLU A 197 -2.94 22.47 -30.99
CA GLU A 197 -2.43 23.31 -29.90
C GLU A 197 -2.25 22.52 -28.60
N ALA A 198 -3.16 21.60 -28.28
CA ALA A 198 -3.02 20.71 -27.12
C ALA A 198 -1.80 19.77 -27.24
N LEU A 199 -1.49 19.30 -28.46
CA LEU A 199 -0.29 18.50 -28.73
C LEU A 199 0.99 19.31 -28.60
N GLN A 200 1.02 20.57 -29.03
CA GLN A 200 2.16 21.47 -28.85
C GLN A 200 2.44 21.76 -27.37
N GLN A 201 1.38 21.88 -26.56
CA GLN A 201 1.49 22.11 -25.11
C GLN A 201 1.72 20.81 -24.31
N ARG A 202 1.73 19.64 -24.95
CA ARG A 202 1.81 18.34 -24.26
C ARG A 202 3.07 18.19 -23.41
N GLU A 203 4.24 18.54 -23.95
CA GLU A 203 5.51 18.38 -23.22
C GLU A 203 5.61 19.33 -22.03
N GLU A 204 5.12 20.56 -22.16
CA GLU A 204 5.09 21.53 -21.06
C GLU A 204 4.11 21.10 -19.97
N ARG A 205 2.93 20.59 -20.36
CA ARG A 205 1.96 20.04 -19.41
C ARG A 205 2.49 18.77 -18.74
N GLN A 206 3.17 17.90 -19.48
CA GLN A 206 3.79 16.71 -18.92
C GLN A 206 4.83 17.10 -17.86
N ARG A 207 5.65 18.11 -18.12
CA ARG A 207 6.57 18.69 -17.12
C ARG A 207 5.84 19.28 -15.91
N ALA A 208 4.73 19.99 -16.12
CA ALA A 208 3.92 20.52 -15.01
C ALA A 208 3.29 19.40 -14.17
N VAL A 209 2.83 18.33 -14.82
CA VAL A 209 2.35 17.10 -14.15
C VAL A 209 3.48 16.40 -13.43
N GLU A 210 4.69 16.30 -13.98
CA GLU A 210 5.85 15.70 -13.30
C GLU A 210 6.37 16.56 -12.14
N ALA A 211 6.19 17.87 -12.19
CA ALA A 211 6.53 18.78 -11.11
C ALA A 211 5.47 18.87 -9.99
N SER A 212 4.21 18.51 -10.29
CA SER A 212 3.13 18.60 -9.31
C SER A 212 3.30 17.58 -8.18
N TRP A 213 2.65 17.82 -7.04
CA TRP A 213 2.79 16.89 -5.92
C TRP A 213 1.83 15.71 -6.07
N TRP A 214 2.13 14.60 -5.42
CA TRP A 214 1.19 13.54 -5.13
C TRP A 214 0.35 13.94 -3.92
N GLN A 215 -0.95 13.76 -4.01
CA GLN A 215 -1.89 14.02 -2.93
C GLN A 215 -2.40 12.70 -2.36
N VAL A 216 -2.25 12.52 -1.06
CA VAL A 216 -2.81 11.42 -0.29
C VAL A 216 -4.01 11.94 0.49
N SER A 217 -5.15 11.27 0.40
CA SER A 217 -6.39 11.69 1.07
C SER A 217 -7.18 10.51 1.65
N SER A 218 -7.86 10.74 2.76
CA SER A 218 -8.78 9.79 3.42
C SER A 218 -9.74 10.55 4.34
N ALA A 219 -10.73 9.85 4.89
CA ALA A 219 -11.61 10.39 5.93
C ALA A 219 -10.85 10.80 7.22
N TRP A 220 -9.65 10.26 7.43
CA TRP A 220 -8.80 10.54 8.59
C TRP A 220 -7.66 11.50 8.28
N GLY A 221 -7.74 12.26 7.19
CA GLY A 221 -6.76 13.27 6.81
C GLY A 221 -5.97 12.94 5.55
N GLY A 222 -4.99 13.77 5.24
CA GLY A 222 -4.21 13.69 4.02
C GLY A 222 -2.90 14.46 4.13
N PHE A 223 -2.02 14.23 3.17
CA PHE A 223 -0.76 14.94 3.01
C PHE A 223 -0.33 14.92 1.55
N CYS A 224 0.60 15.78 1.18
CA CYS A 224 1.17 15.80 -0.16
C CYS A 224 2.67 15.46 -0.11
N PHE A 225 3.20 14.87 -1.19
CA PHE A 225 4.62 14.56 -1.33
C PHE A 225 5.05 14.63 -2.80
N ASN A 226 6.35 14.76 -3.07
CA ASN A 226 6.88 14.70 -4.43
C ASN A 226 7.96 13.61 -4.55
N ASP A 227 8.45 13.40 -5.78
CA ASP A 227 9.42 12.37 -6.11
C ASP A 227 10.86 12.76 -5.67
N ASN A 228 11.13 14.06 -5.53
CA ASN A 228 12.41 14.63 -5.07
C ASN A 228 12.55 14.67 -3.53
N TRP A 229 12.11 13.61 -2.86
CA TRP A 229 12.14 13.60 -1.40
C TRP A 229 13.58 13.47 -0.86
N PRO A 230 13.99 14.27 0.15
CA PRO A 230 15.29 14.16 0.83
C PRO A 230 15.40 12.95 1.75
#